data_AF-A0A933ZIS2-F1
#
_entry.id   AF-A0A933ZIS2-F1
#
_cell.length_a   1.000
_cell.length_b   1.000
_cell.length_c   1.000
_cell.angle_alpha   90.00
_cell.angle_beta   90.00
_cell.angle_gamma   90.00
#
_symmetry.space_group_name_H-M   'P 1'
#
loop_
_entity.id
_entity.type
_entity.pdbx_description
1 polymer ?
#
loop_
_entity_poly.entity_id
_entity_poly.type
_entity_poly.pdbx_seq_one_letter_code
_entity_poly.pdbx_strand_id
1 'polypeptide(L)'
;MGLIRSRPRISVRIPRAVLPGSSFNAEITLDSPRSIPIDFVDVTLDGTERVWVGAGKSTAKHERPLGAFAARMSGARTLDKGKTQFLCRFTLPPDVPPSFYGTWARVEYLLAVHVSIPWWPDRKSAFNVWVVAPPSTAPDTPGVRISSRPDGPEAQEPHVECSLASTTLEVGGVLVGSVALSNVRYNRYRSISVALSATEVTRSPNRSWQSVNKAVRFEVELPVADDVTEAQAHPFQMRLPKDIAHSRKSALFELIWTVSVRAKLSWASDVILDIPVVVLPPNSVTTRAGRAAPSVGFDRVQAVWSAVAQNLGLKLGDEGMRGRVGGCEVTIRRDHRGKEGVFLDAELRFPSVHLGLEGGPKGGFKALWSSGVKLGDEKWDRRNRVRGREEAQVRAFLDSLRPALINLDLDQVQDDRLQVRRRESGLNAPPLEAFVRAAMELAGRMDQARAAIPVPAAMSAARESWMQLAERLTSHLQPGDMRIEGELMQFRVEVSTEWTESAEPLRTVLVVRGTQPIREDYRIAWHSEDTSIVGQSALPKAAVAWLSQAIEGATALSIAEEGVEVSLPAPVMDAGPLLDRIQLLCDLLLSLRSATGPYR
;
A
#
# COMPACT_ATOMS: atom_id res chain seq x y z
N MET A 1 -62.85 67.46 -16.01
CA MET A 1 -61.93 66.55 -16.73
C MET A 1 -61.31 65.59 -15.73
N GLY A 2 -61.66 64.30 -15.81
CA GLY A 2 -61.19 63.28 -14.89
C GLY A 2 -59.67 63.09 -14.97
N LEU A 3 -58.95 63.52 -13.94
CA LEU A 3 -57.51 63.32 -13.78
C LEU A 3 -57.22 61.84 -13.50
N ILE A 4 -57.14 61.00 -14.53
CA ILE A 4 -56.42 59.73 -14.40
C ILE A 4 -54.95 60.10 -14.24
N ARG A 5 -54.45 60.17 -12.99
CA ARG A 5 -53.05 60.11 -12.51
C ARG A 5 -52.19 59.03 -13.21
N SER A 6 -50.96 59.29 -13.66
CA SER A 6 -50.08 58.30 -14.32
C SER A 6 -48.77 58.30 -13.57
N ARG A 7 -48.26 57.12 -13.26
CA ARG A 7 -47.02 56.98 -12.48
C ARG A 7 -45.81 57.03 -13.41
N PRO A 8 -44.66 57.58 -12.96
CA PRO A 8 -43.42 57.44 -13.71
C PRO A 8 -43.02 55.96 -13.77
N ARG A 9 -42.45 55.53 -14.89
CA ARG A 9 -41.76 54.24 -14.98
C ARG A 9 -40.36 54.41 -14.42
N ILE A 10 -39.95 53.49 -13.55
CA ILE A 10 -38.62 53.49 -12.94
C ILE A 10 -37.78 52.45 -13.67
N SER A 11 -36.61 52.86 -14.15
CA SER A 11 -35.55 51.95 -14.58
C SER A 11 -34.25 52.32 -13.90
N VAL A 12 -33.49 51.32 -13.49
CA VAL A 12 -32.18 51.52 -12.85
C VAL A 12 -31.12 50.80 -13.67
N ARG A 13 -29.99 51.48 -13.90
CA ARG A 13 -28.76 50.88 -14.41
C ARG A 13 -27.73 50.82 -13.29
N ILE A 14 -27.29 49.60 -12.98
CA ILE A 14 -26.24 49.28 -12.00
C ILE A 14 -25.22 48.32 -12.63
N PRO A 15 -24.00 48.20 -12.09
CA PRO A 15 -23.06 47.16 -12.52
C PRO A 15 -23.64 45.76 -12.34
N ARG A 16 -23.20 44.83 -13.20
CA ARG A 16 -23.62 43.42 -13.12
C ARG A 16 -23.09 42.71 -11.87
N ALA A 17 -21.95 43.15 -11.35
CA ALA A 17 -21.32 42.62 -10.16
C ALA A 17 -20.69 43.78 -9.37
N VAL A 18 -20.85 43.75 -8.05
CA VAL A 18 -20.27 44.72 -7.13
C VAL A 18 -19.39 43.97 -6.12
N LEU A 19 -18.22 44.52 -5.79
CA LEU A 19 -17.31 43.93 -4.81
C LEU A 19 -17.55 44.55 -3.42
N PRO A 20 -17.45 43.78 -2.33
CA PRO A 20 -17.33 44.34 -0.98
C PRO A 20 -16.21 45.38 -0.92
N GLY A 21 -16.43 46.47 -0.19
CA GLY A 21 -15.46 47.58 -0.06
C GLY A 21 -15.38 48.53 -1.26
N SER A 22 -16.05 48.22 -2.38
CA SER A 22 -16.05 49.07 -3.57
C SER A 22 -17.20 50.08 -3.58
N SER A 23 -17.00 51.19 -4.30
CA SER A 23 -18.10 52.08 -4.66
C SER A 23 -18.69 51.72 -6.03
N PHE A 24 -19.98 51.93 -6.21
CA PHE A 24 -20.63 51.85 -7.50
C PHE A 24 -21.69 52.94 -7.69
N ASN A 25 -22.00 53.23 -8.95
CA ASN A 25 -23.05 54.18 -9.31
C ASN A 25 -24.33 53.44 -9.71
N ALA A 26 -25.47 53.91 -9.20
CA ALA A 26 -26.80 53.58 -9.68
C ALA A 26 -27.34 54.79 -10.46
N GLU A 27 -27.66 54.57 -11.73
CA GLU A 27 -28.33 55.56 -12.58
C GLU A 27 -29.84 55.27 -12.57
N ILE A 28 -30.62 56.15 -11.94
CA ILE A 28 -32.07 56.04 -11.84
C ILE A 28 -32.68 56.90 -12.95
N THR A 29 -33.48 56.30 -13.81
CA THR A 29 -34.29 57.03 -14.81
C THR A 29 -35.75 56.93 -14.45
N LEU A 30 -36.40 58.08 -14.32
CA LEU A 30 -37.85 58.22 -14.21
C LEU A 30 -38.41 58.66 -15.56
N ASP A 31 -39.20 57.81 -16.20
CA ASP A 31 -39.90 58.12 -17.45
C ASP A 31 -41.36 58.50 -17.15
N SER A 32 -41.64 59.79 -17.24
CA SER A 32 -42.92 60.40 -16.91
C SER A 32 -43.72 60.68 -18.19
N PRO A 33 -44.84 59.99 -18.44
CA PRO A 33 -45.62 60.19 -19.67
C PRO A 33 -46.27 61.57 -19.78
N ARG A 34 -46.33 62.30 -18.67
CA ARG A 34 -46.72 63.71 -18.55
C ARG A 34 -46.00 64.34 -17.35
N SER A 35 -46.16 65.64 -17.18
CA SER A 35 -45.67 66.35 -16.00
C SER A 35 -46.35 65.83 -14.72
N ILE A 36 -45.58 65.50 -13.69
CA ILE A 36 -46.04 64.88 -12.43
C ILE A 36 -45.41 65.59 -11.23
N PRO A 37 -46.20 66.17 -10.30
CA PRO A 37 -45.66 66.67 -9.04
C PRO A 37 -45.21 65.51 -8.16
N ILE A 38 -44.08 65.68 -7.48
CA ILE A 38 -43.49 64.72 -6.53
C ILE A 38 -43.12 65.45 -5.24
N ASP A 39 -43.20 64.76 -4.10
CA ASP A 39 -42.69 65.26 -2.82
C ASP A 39 -41.19 64.98 -2.67
N PHE A 40 -40.74 63.82 -3.15
CA PHE A 40 -39.33 63.44 -3.17
C PHE A 40 -39.06 62.20 -4.05
N VAL A 41 -37.78 61.99 -4.33
CA VAL A 41 -37.25 60.71 -4.83
C VAL A 41 -36.19 60.23 -3.85
N ASP A 42 -36.45 59.12 -3.18
CA ASP A 42 -35.52 58.47 -2.26
C ASP A 42 -35.03 57.16 -2.87
N VAL A 43 -33.76 56.84 -2.63
CA VAL A 43 -33.14 55.57 -3.03
C VAL A 43 -32.52 54.94 -1.80
N THR A 44 -32.85 53.68 -1.53
CA THR A 44 -32.24 52.88 -0.47
C THR A 44 -31.51 51.67 -1.04
N LEU A 45 -30.44 51.25 -0.37
CA LEU A 45 -29.74 49.99 -0.60
C LEU A 45 -29.68 49.23 0.72
N ASP A 46 -30.43 48.14 0.80
CA ASP A 46 -30.61 47.35 2.01
C ASP A 46 -30.00 45.96 1.84
N GLY A 47 -29.05 45.60 2.71
CA GLY A 47 -28.46 44.27 2.76
C GLY A 47 -29.10 43.41 3.86
N THR A 48 -29.45 42.16 3.57
CA THR A 48 -30.01 41.23 4.56
C THR A 48 -29.45 39.82 4.40
N GLU A 49 -29.03 39.24 5.51
CA GLU A 49 -28.73 37.82 5.65
C GLU A 49 -29.93 37.12 6.29
N ARG A 50 -30.41 36.02 5.69
CA ARG A 50 -31.57 35.27 6.16
C ARG A 50 -31.25 33.78 6.21
N VAL A 51 -31.74 33.09 7.24
CA VAL A 51 -31.63 31.64 7.35
C VAL A 51 -32.93 31.03 7.84
N TRP A 52 -33.11 29.76 7.51
CA TRP A 52 -34.16 28.91 8.03
C TRP A 52 -33.52 27.79 8.87
N VAL A 53 -33.99 27.62 10.10
CA VAL A 53 -33.45 26.67 11.09
C VAL A 53 -34.57 25.78 11.60
N GLY A 54 -34.33 24.48 11.70
CA GLY A 54 -35.33 23.47 12.03
C GLY A 54 -35.77 22.65 10.82
N ALA A 55 -36.73 21.75 11.02
CA ALA A 55 -37.27 20.88 9.98
C ALA A 55 -38.81 20.86 10.02
N GLY A 56 -39.42 20.77 8.84
CA GLY A 56 -40.87 20.69 8.68
C GLY A 56 -41.60 21.88 9.31
N LYS A 57 -42.65 21.60 10.09
CA LYS A 57 -43.49 22.63 10.74
C LYS A 57 -42.76 23.45 11.83
N SER A 58 -41.59 23.00 12.27
CA SER A 58 -40.78 23.69 13.29
C SER A 58 -39.68 24.56 12.69
N THR A 59 -39.78 24.92 11.40
CA THR A 59 -38.80 25.78 10.73
C THR A 59 -38.99 27.24 11.16
N ALA A 60 -37.99 27.80 11.84
CA ALA A 60 -37.93 29.20 12.22
C ALA A 60 -37.10 30.00 11.21
N LYS A 61 -37.57 31.22 10.89
CA LYS A 61 -36.85 32.17 10.04
C LYS A 61 -36.08 33.16 10.91
N HIS A 62 -34.80 33.35 10.63
CA HIS A 62 -33.97 34.36 11.27
C HIS A 62 -33.36 35.29 10.23
N GLU A 63 -33.24 36.57 10.58
CA GLU A 63 -32.68 37.59 9.70
C GLU A 63 -31.69 38.46 10.46
N ARG A 64 -30.70 38.98 9.74
CA ARG A 64 -29.72 39.94 10.22
C ARG A 64 -29.55 41.03 9.15
N PRO A 65 -29.78 42.31 9.48
CA PRO A 65 -29.44 43.40 8.58
C PRO A 65 -27.92 43.51 8.41
N LEU A 66 -27.46 43.72 7.18
CA LEU A 66 -26.04 43.88 6.83
C LEU A 66 -25.64 45.35 6.64
N GLY A 67 -26.60 46.26 6.78
CA GLY A 67 -26.46 47.70 6.54
C GLY A 67 -27.56 48.21 5.62
N ALA A 68 -27.89 49.49 5.77
CA ALA A 68 -28.84 50.22 4.95
C ALA A 68 -28.21 51.56 4.56
N PHE A 69 -28.24 51.89 3.28
CA PHE A 69 -27.83 53.19 2.77
C PHE A 69 -29.05 53.89 2.20
N ALA A 70 -29.28 55.14 2.55
CA ALA A 70 -30.39 55.92 2.04
C ALA A 70 -29.89 57.25 1.51
N ALA A 71 -30.42 57.68 0.37
CA ALA A 71 -30.12 58.98 -0.21
C ALA A 71 -31.36 59.60 -0.84
N ARG A 72 -31.61 60.89 -0.53
CA ARG A 72 -32.64 61.69 -1.17
C ARG A 72 -32.09 62.34 -2.43
N MET A 73 -32.58 61.90 -3.58
CA MET A 73 -32.14 62.36 -4.91
C MET A 73 -32.84 63.64 -5.37
N SER A 74 -34.05 63.89 -4.86
CA SER A 74 -34.83 65.09 -5.12
C SER A 74 -35.76 65.38 -3.96
N GLY A 75 -35.94 66.66 -3.62
CA GLY A 75 -37.07 67.14 -2.83
C GLY A 75 -38.30 67.42 -3.69
N ALA A 76 -39.23 68.19 -3.14
CA ALA A 76 -40.50 68.49 -3.77
C ALA A 76 -40.29 69.28 -5.06
N ARG A 77 -40.80 68.75 -6.17
CA ARG A 77 -40.72 69.40 -7.50
C ARG A 77 -41.71 68.78 -8.46
N THR A 78 -41.79 69.33 -9.65
CA THR A 78 -42.51 68.71 -10.77
C THR A 78 -41.52 68.00 -11.67
N LEU A 79 -41.74 66.71 -11.95
CA LEU A 79 -41.04 65.98 -12.99
C LEU A 79 -41.67 66.36 -14.33
N ASP A 80 -40.88 66.85 -15.27
CA ASP A 80 -41.36 67.15 -16.62
C ASP A 80 -41.77 65.88 -17.37
N LYS A 81 -42.58 66.06 -18.42
CA LYS A 81 -42.88 64.98 -19.36
C LYS A 81 -41.56 64.51 -20.01
N GLY A 82 -41.33 63.20 -20.02
CA GLY A 82 -40.13 62.58 -20.55
C GLY A 82 -39.25 61.97 -19.47
N LYS A 83 -37.96 61.83 -19.77
CA LYS A 83 -37.00 61.15 -18.89
C LYS A 83 -36.30 62.15 -17.98
N THR A 84 -36.28 61.84 -16.69
CA THR A 84 -35.48 62.52 -15.67
C THR A 84 -34.47 61.54 -15.10
N GLN A 85 -33.20 61.91 -15.05
CA GLN A 85 -32.11 61.05 -14.57
C GLN A 85 -31.57 61.52 -13.23
N PHE A 86 -31.20 60.57 -12.38
CA PHE A 86 -30.49 60.78 -11.13
C PHE A 86 -29.30 59.82 -11.05
N LEU A 87 -28.22 60.28 -10.44
CA LEU A 87 -27.04 59.48 -10.19
C LEU A 87 -26.82 59.37 -8.68
N CYS A 88 -26.82 58.14 -8.17
CA CYS A 88 -26.54 57.86 -6.77
C CYS A 88 -25.28 57.00 -6.66
N ARG A 89 -24.33 57.41 -5.82
CA ARG A 89 -23.13 56.61 -5.53
C ARG A 89 -23.30 55.89 -4.20
N PHE A 90 -23.11 54.58 -4.20
CA PHE A 90 -23.07 53.74 -3.00
C PHE A 90 -21.65 53.25 -2.75
N THR A 91 -21.30 53.03 -1.48
CA THR A 91 -20.06 52.37 -1.06
C THR A 91 -20.42 51.21 -0.16
N LEU A 92 -20.12 49.98 -0.60
CA LEU A 92 -20.34 48.80 0.23
C LEU A 92 -19.24 48.69 1.30
N PRO A 93 -19.57 48.33 2.54
CA PRO A 93 -18.56 48.01 3.53
C PRO A 93 -17.70 46.81 3.08
N PRO A 94 -16.43 46.74 3.47
CA PRO A 94 -15.51 45.67 3.06
C PRO A 94 -15.84 44.30 3.65
N ASP A 95 -16.58 44.26 4.77
CA ASP A 95 -16.92 43.05 5.53
C ASP A 95 -18.28 42.44 5.15
N VAL A 96 -19.01 43.05 4.20
CA VAL A 96 -20.31 42.52 3.80
C VAL A 96 -20.17 41.20 3.02
N PRO A 97 -20.98 40.18 3.31
CA PRO A 97 -20.89 38.91 2.62
C PRO A 97 -21.36 39.02 1.17
N PRO A 98 -20.81 38.22 0.24
CA PRO A 98 -21.31 38.19 -1.12
C PRO A 98 -22.75 37.66 -1.18
N SER A 99 -23.49 38.05 -2.22
CA SER A 99 -24.83 37.52 -2.50
C SER A 99 -24.83 35.99 -2.53
N PHE A 100 -25.90 35.39 -2.02
CA PHE A 100 -26.09 33.94 -1.95
C PHE A 100 -27.57 33.61 -1.94
N TYR A 101 -27.96 32.60 -2.71
CA TYR A 101 -29.35 32.16 -2.85
C TYR A 101 -29.36 30.64 -2.73
N GLY A 102 -29.26 30.17 -1.50
CA GLY A 102 -29.37 28.76 -1.13
C GLY A 102 -30.79 28.38 -0.75
N THR A 103 -30.96 27.13 -0.35
CA THR A 103 -32.27 26.59 0.07
C THR A 103 -32.62 27.04 1.49
N TRP A 104 -31.64 27.04 2.40
CA TRP A 104 -31.80 27.34 3.82
C TRP A 104 -31.04 28.61 4.25
N ALA A 105 -30.31 29.25 3.35
CA ALA A 105 -29.67 30.53 3.61
C ALA A 105 -29.71 31.46 2.39
N ARG A 106 -29.83 32.77 2.64
CA ARG A 106 -29.86 33.80 1.61
C ARG A 106 -29.12 35.06 2.07
N VAL A 107 -28.34 35.65 1.18
CA VAL A 107 -27.72 36.97 1.33
C VAL A 107 -28.18 37.80 0.14
N GLU A 108 -28.93 38.86 0.41
CA GLU A 108 -29.56 39.69 -0.60
C GLU A 108 -29.27 41.18 -0.36
N TYR A 109 -29.06 41.91 -1.46
CA TYR A 109 -28.93 43.36 -1.46
C TYR A 109 -29.97 43.94 -2.41
N LEU A 110 -30.85 44.78 -1.86
CA LEU A 110 -31.99 45.33 -2.58
C LEU A 110 -31.84 46.83 -2.70
N LEU A 111 -31.79 47.33 -3.94
CA LEU A 111 -31.87 48.75 -4.24
C LEU A 111 -33.34 49.13 -4.46
N ALA A 112 -33.94 49.88 -3.55
CA ALA A 112 -35.30 50.37 -3.67
C ALA A 112 -35.33 51.85 -4.07
N VAL A 113 -36.17 52.19 -5.05
CA VAL A 113 -36.46 53.57 -5.46
C VAL A 113 -37.88 53.89 -5.06
N HIS A 114 -38.08 54.98 -4.32
CA HIS A 114 -39.37 55.47 -3.86
C HIS A 114 -39.60 56.89 -4.37
N VAL A 115 -40.60 57.04 -5.24
CA VAL A 115 -41.10 58.34 -5.70
C VAL A 115 -42.41 58.63 -4.97
N SER A 116 -42.39 59.64 -4.09
CA SER A 116 -43.57 60.10 -3.36
C SER A 116 -44.38 61.05 -4.24
N ILE A 117 -45.69 60.80 -4.35
CA ILE A 117 -46.59 61.59 -5.20
C ILE A 117 -47.71 62.19 -4.33
N PRO A 118 -47.84 63.53 -4.24
CA PRO A 118 -48.82 64.16 -3.37
C PRO A 118 -50.25 63.73 -3.71
N TRP A 119 -50.98 63.25 -2.70
CA TRP A 119 -52.39 62.85 -2.79
C TRP A 119 -52.65 61.75 -3.83
N TRP A 120 -51.64 60.91 -4.09
CA TRP A 120 -51.70 59.80 -5.03
C TRP A 120 -50.85 58.62 -4.55
N PRO A 121 -51.11 57.36 -4.95
CA PRO A 121 -50.26 56.25 -4.56
C PRO A 121 -48.84 56.38 -5.13
N ASP A 122 -47.85 56.24 -4.25
CA ASP A 122 -46.43 56.28 -4.58
C ASP A 122 -46.01 55.25 -5.63
N ARG A 123 -44.89 55.55 -6.29
CA ARG A 123 -44.20 54.57 -7.12
C ARG A 123 -42.99 54.03 -6.37
N LYS A 124 -43.04 52.73 -6.08
CA LYS A 124 -41.92 51.97 -5.50
C LYS A 124 -41.44 50.92 -6.50
N SER A 125 -40.14 50.71 -6.60
CA SER A 125 -39.54 49.65 -7.42
C SER A 125 -38.24 49.20 -6.77
N ALA A 126 -37.95 47.90 -6.81
CA ALA A 126 -36.81 47.32 -6.14
C ALA A 126 -36.01 46.43 -7.12
N PHE A 127 -34.69 46.47 -7.00
CA PHE A 127 -33.76 45.82 -7.92
C PHE A 127 -32.66 45.09 -7.13
N ASN A 128 -32.34 43.86 -7.52
CA ASN A 128 -31.27 43.10 -6.86
C ASN A 128 -29.89 43.64 -7.26
N VAL A 129 -29.05 43.92 -6.27
CA VAL A 129 -27.64 44.21 -6.46
C VAL A 129 -26.85 42.94 -6.21
N TRP A 130 -26.10 42.48 -7.21
CA TRP A 130 -25.33 41.24 -7.11
C TRP A 130 -23.93 41.53 -6.55
N VAL A 131 -23.73 41.20 -5.28
CA VAL A 131 -22.43 41.36 -4.62
C VAL A 131 -21.64 40.06 -4.81
N VAL A 132 -20.47 40.13 -5.44
CA VAL A 132 -19.63 38.95 -5.72
C VAL A 132 -18.44 38.90 -4.77
N ALA A 133 -17.96 37.68 -4.47
CA ALA A 133 -16.73 37.56 -3.71
C ALA A 133 -15.55 38.06 -4.55
N PRO A 134 -14.59 38.78 -3.95
CA PRO A 134 -13.34 39.04 -4.61
C PRO A 134 -12.60 37.73 -4.89
N PRO A 135 -11.83 37.64 -5.98
CA PRO A 135 -10.89 36.54 -6.18
C PRO A 135 -9.96 36.41 -4.98
N SER A 136 -9.65 35.18 -4.57
CA SER A 136 -8.69 34.93 -3.51
C SER A 136 -7.42 34.27 -4.07
N THR A 137 -6.31 34.50 -3.38
CA THR A 137 -5.10 33.69 -3.54
C THR A 137 -5.06 32.71 -2.39
N ALA A 138 -5.13 31.42 -2.68
CA ALA A 138 -5.02 30.38 -1.65
C ALA A 138 -3.63 29.73 -1.71
N PRO A 139 -3.03 29.38 -0.56
CA PRO A 139 -1.83 28.54 -0.55
C PRO A 139 -2.15 27.18 -1.19
N ASP A 140 -1.20 26.63 -1.94
CA ASP A 140 -1.30 25.30 -2.54
C ASP A 140 -1.49 24.26 -1.42
N THR A 141 -2.63 23.56 -1.43
CA THR A 141 -2.78 22.39 -0.57
C THR A 141 -2.23 21.17 -1.31
N PRO A 142 -1.26 20.44 -0.72
CA PRO A 142 -0.74 19.24 -1.35
C PRO A 142 -1.88 18.25 -1.60
N GLY A 143 -1.75 17.46 -2.67
CA GLY A 143 -2.68 16.39 -2.95
C GLY A 143 -2.84 15.48 -1.73
N VAL A 144 -4.07 15.09 -1.46
CA VAL A 144 -4.41 14.27 -0.30
C VAL A 144 -4.65 12.84 -0.73
N ARG A 145 -4.38 11.91 0.17
CA ARG A 145 -4.71 10.49 0.02
C ARG A 145 -5.40 10.01 1.28
N ILE A 146 -6.50 9.32 1.10
CA ILE A 146 -7.36 8.83 2.18
C ILE A 146 -7.70 7.38 1.86
N SER A 147 -7.71 6.55 2.89
CA SER A 147 -8.09 5.14 2.78
C SER A 147 -9.24 4.86 3.73
N SER A 148 -10.10 3.90 3.38
CA SER A 148 -11.09 3.36 4.32
C SER A 148 -10.42 2.73 5.53
N ARG A 149 -9.15 2.30 5.39
CA ARG A 149 -8.27 1.86 6.47
C ARG A 149 -6.83 2.36 6.25
N PRO A 150 -6.30 3.22 7.13
CA PRO A 150 -4.94 3.75 7.00
C PRO A 150 -3.85 2.67 6.97
N ASP A 151 -4.06 1.57 7.71
CA ASP A 151 -3.11 0.46 7.80
C ASP A 151 -3.19 -0.53 6.62
N GLY A 152 -4.18 -0.34 5.73
CA GLY A 152 -4.41 -1.19 4.57
C GLY A 152 -5.62 -2.14 4.69
N PRO A 153 -5.82 -3.01 3.69
CA PRO A 153 -6.95 -3.93 3.66
C PRO A 153 -6.84 -4.98 4.77
N GLU A 154 -7.95 -5.23 5.47
CA GLU A 154 -8.05 -6.29 6.47
C GLU A 154 -8.76 -7.50 5.86
N ALA A 155 -8.12 -8.66 5.95
CA ALA A 155 -8.73 -9.94 5.59
C ALA A 155 -9.49 -9.89 4.25
N GLN A 156 -10.79 -10.16 4.28
CA GLN A 156 -11.66 -10.17 3.09
C GLN A 156 -12.54 -8.93 3.01
N GLU A 157 -12.34 -7.92 3.87
CA GLU A 157 -13.22 -6.77 3.98
C GLU A 157 -13.01 -5.78 2.84
N PRO A 158 -14.05 -5.07 2.39
CA PRO A 158 -13.91 -4.12 1.31
C PRO A 158 -13.01 -2.96 1.72
N HIS A 159 -12.13 -2.57 0.81
CA HIS A 159 -11.12 -1.55 1.05
C HIS A 159 -10.99 -0.63 -0.16
N VAL A 160 -10.98 0.67 0.11
CA VAL A 160 -10.94 1.72 -0.90
C VAL A 160 -9.86 2.73 -0.53
N GLU A 161 -9.01 3.06 -1.48
CA GLU A 161 -8.07 4.17 -1.38
C GLU A 161 -8.46 5.24 -2.41
N CYS A 162 -8.48 6.50 -2.00
CA CYS A 162 -8.76 7.63 -2.87
C CYS A 162 -7.67 8.70 -2.72
N SER A 163 -7.30 9.32 -3.83
CA SER A 163 -6.46 10.52 -3.84
C SER A 163 -7.10 11.66 -4.61
N LEU A 164 -6.85 12.88 -4.14
CA LEU A 164 -7.20 14.12 -4.84
C LEU A 164 -5.93 14.90 -5.15
N ALA A 165 -5.88 15.52 -6.32
CA ALA A 165 -4.79 16.42 -6.71
C ALA A 165 -4.69 17.65 -5.81
N SER A 166 -5.83 18.15 -5.31
CA SER A 166 -5.92 19.24 -4.35
C SER A 166 -7.22 19.16 -3.56
N THR A 167 -7.21 19.72 -2.34
CA THR A 167 -8.42 19.99 -1.54
C THR A 167 -8.95 21.40 -1.74
N THR A 168 -8.29 22.20 -2.59
CA THR A 168 -8.72 23.55 -2.96
C THR A 168 -9.14 23.55 -4.42
N LEU A 169 -10.39 23.91 -4.69
CA LEU A 169 -11.02 23.85 -6.01
C LEU A 169 -11.45 25.25 -6.43
N GLU A 170 -11.39 25.57 -7.72
CA GLU A 170 -11.97 26.82 -8.24
C GLU A 170 -13.36 26.56 -8.83
N VAL A 171 -14.29 27.50 -8.67
CA VAL A 171 -15.55 27.51 -9.44
C VAL A 171 -15.24 27.42 -10.94
N GLY A 172 -15.87 26.49 -11.66
CA GLY A 172 -15.58 26.25 -13.08
C GLY A 172 -14.31 25.40 -13.35
N GLY A 173 -13.52 25.12 -12.31
CA GLY A 173 -12.28 24.32 -12.38
C GLY A 173 -12.54 22.82 -12.54
N VAL A 174 -11.49 22.02 -12.36
CA VAL A 174 -11.55 20.55 -12.51
C VAL A 174 -11.08 19.87 -11.22
N LEU A 175 -11.93 19.04 -10.63
CA LEU A 175 -11.55 18.08 -9.61
C LEU A 175 -10.86 16.89 -10.27
N VAL A 176 -9.63 16.61 -9.87
CA VAL A 176 -8.83 15.50 -10.38
C VAL A 176 -8.47 14.55 -9.24
N GLY A 177 -8.65 13.25 -9.44
CA GLY A 177 -8.34 12.24 -8.44
C GLY A 177 -8.21 10.84 -9.03
N SER A 178 -7.98 9.88 -8.15
CA SER A 178 -7.96 8.45 -8.50
C SER A 178 -8.49 7.62 -7.33
N VAL A 179 -9.12 6.49 -7.64
CA VAL A 179 -9.65 5.55 -6.66
C VAL A 179 -9.09 4.16 -6.94
N ALA A 180 -8.61 3.45 -5.92
CA ALA A 180 -8.23 2.05 -6.04
C ALA A 180 -9.09 1.18 -5.12
N LEU A 181 -9.50 0.03 -5.64
CA LEU A 181 -10.30 -0.96 -4.92
C LEU A 181 -9.42 -2.14 -4.55
N SER A 182 -9.52 -2.61 -3.30
CA SER A 182 -8.82 -3.80 -2.84
C SER A 182 -9.80 -4.87 -2.37
N ASN A 183 -9.30 -6.09 -2.22
CA ASN A 183 -10.05 -7.29 -1.89
C ASN A 183 -11.15 -7.59 -2.92
N VAL A 184 -10.87 -7.32 -4.20
CA VAL A 184 -11.84 -7.46 -5.30
C VAL A 184 -12.21 -8.92 -5.57
N ARG A 185 -11.32 -9.85 -5.24
CA ARG A 185 -11.59 -11.29 -5.27
C ARG A 185 -12.69 -11.72 -4.28
N TYR A 186 -12.84 -10.98 -3.18
CA TYR A 186 -13.79 -11.30 -2.11
C TYR A 186 -15.02 -10.38 -2.11
N ASN A 187 -14.92 -9.22 -2.75
CA ASN A 187 -15.94 -8.19 -2.75
C ASN A 187 -16.36 -7.81 -4.17
N ARG A 188 -17.65 -7.96 -4.47
CA ARG A 188 -18.22 -7.56 -5.76
C ARG A 188 -18.62 -6.08 -5.76
N TYR A 189 -17.70 -5.22 -6.17
CA TYR A 189 -17.94 -3.81 -6.44
C TYR A 189 -18.70 -3.64 -7.77
N ARG A 190 -19.74 -2.79 -7.77
CA ARG A 190 -20.58 -2.54 -8.94
C ARG A 190 -20.19 -1.26 -9.68
N SER A 191 -19.93 -0.21 -8.92
CA SER A 191 -19.51 1.08 -9.45
C SER A 191 -18.85 1.90 -8.36
N ILE A 192 -18.13 2.93 -8.78
CA ILE A 192 -17.61 3.97 -7.89
C ILE A 192 -18.39 5.24 -8.21
N SER A 193 -19.00 5.89 -7.22
CA SER A 193 -19.55 7.22 -7.42
C SER A 193 -18.71 8.27 -6.73
N VAL A 194 -18.37 9.32 -7.47
CA VAL A 194 -17.63 10.48 -6.96
C VAL A 194 -18.58 11.66 -6.99
N ALA A 195 -18.81 12.27 -5.83
CA ALA A 195 -19.75 13.36 -5.71
C ALA A 195 -19.15 14.56 -4.98
N LEU A 196 -19.35 15.75 -5.54
CA LEU A 196 -19.11 17.01 -4.86
C LEU A 196 -20.45 17.50 -4.29
N SER A 197 -20.52 17.61 -2.96
CA SER A 197 -21.74 18.02 -2.25
C SER A 197 -21.48 19.28 -1.43
N ALA A 198 -22.44 20.20 -1.43
CA ALA A 198 -22.45 21.34 -0.53
C ALA A 198 -23.47 21.14 0.59
N THR A 199 -23.07 21.50 1.80
CA THR A 199 -23.90 21.46 3.00
C THR A 199 -24.02 22.86 3.58
N GLU A 200 -25.26 23.30 3.76
CA GLU A 200 -25.61 24.53 4.47
C GLU A 200 -25.75 24.23 5.95
N VAL A 201 -24.89 24.85 6.74
CA VAL A 201 -24.95 24.84 8.20
C VAL A 201 -25.54 26.16 8.66
N THR A 202 -26.82 26.18 9.01
CA THR A 202 -27.55 27.40 9.45
C THR A 202 -27.65 27.47 10.96
N ARG A 203 -27.64 28.68 11.51
CA ARG A 203 -27.59 28.93 12.96
C ARG A 203 -28.54 30.08 13.34
N SER A 204 -29.19 29.98 14.49
CA SER A 204 -29.90 31.12 15.08
C SER A 204 -28.91 32.22 15.50
N PRO A 205 -29.33 33.49 15.62
CA PRO A 205 -28.42 34.60 15.97
C PRO A 205 -27.69 34.40 17.31
N ASN A 206 -28.36 33.82 18.30
CA ASN A 206 -27.80 33.46 19.61
C ASN A 206 -27.13 32.08 19.63
N ARG A 207 -27.04 31.39 18.48
CA ARG A 207 -26.45 30.05 18.30
C ARG A 207 -27.06 28.93 19.14
N SER A 208 -28.25 29.12 19.73
CA SER A 208 -28.91 28.06 20.48
C SER A 208 -29.57 26.99 19.59
N TRP A 209 -29.73 27.26 18.29
CA TRP A 209 -30.28 26.31 17.32
C TRP A 209 -29.38 26.25 16.08
N GLN A 210 -29.19 25.05 15.55
CA GLN A 210 -28.41 24.78 14.35
C GLN A 210 -29.12 23.75 13.47
N SER A 211 -28.98 23.86 12.15
CA SER A 211 -29.42 22.85 11.19
C SER A 211 -28.35 22.59 10.15
N VAL A 212 -28.26 21.36 9.69
CA VAL A 212 -27.27 20.89 8.70
C VAL A 212 -28.05 20.28 7.55
N ASN A 213 -28.06 20.95 6.41
CA ASN A 213 -28.89 20.59 5.27
C ASN A 213 -28.03 20.43 4.01
N LYS A 214 -28.24 19.34 3.26
CA LYS A 214 -27.61 19.19 1.94
C LYS A 214 -28.24 20.20 0.98
N ALA A 215 -27.41 21.06 0.39
CA ALA A 215 -27.86 22.12 -0.50
C ALA A 215 -27.83 21.69 -1.96
N VAL A 216 -26.69 21.14 -2.41
CA VAL A 216 -26.51 20.67 -3.78
C VAL A 216 -25.57 19.46 -3.81
N ARG A 217 -25.74 18.59 -4.80
CA ARG A 217 -24.88 17.43 -5.06
C ARG A 217 -24.68 17.27 -6.56
N PHE A 218 -23.42 17.20 -6.97
CA PHE A 218 -22.99 16.83 -8.31
C PHE A 218 -22.31 15.49 -8.22
N GLU A 219 -22.67 14.55 -9.08
CA GLU A 219 -22.18 13.17 -8.99
C GLU A 219 -21.83 12.64 -10.37
N VAL A 220 -20.69 11.96 -10.44
CA VAL A 220 -20.26 11.18 -11.59
C VAL A 220 -20.11 9.73 -11.16
N GLU A 221 -20.52 8.81 -12.02
CA GLU A 221 -20.39 7.38 -11.79
C GLU A 221 -19.30 6.82 -12.69
N LEU A 222 -18.35 6.12 -12.09
CA LEU A 222 -17.27 5.42 -12.77
C LEU A 222 -17.66 3.94 -12.84
N PRO A 223 -17.76 3.35 -14.04
CA PRO A 223 -18.03 1.93 -14.16
C PRO A 223 -16.85 1.13 -13.60
N VAL A 224 -17.17 0.06 -12.87
CA VAL A 224 -16.20 -0.96 -12.46
C VAL A 224 -16.45 -2.16 -13.36
N ALA A 225 -15.42 -2.61 -14.09
CA ALA A 225 -15.52 -3.79 -14.94
C ALA A 225 -15.73 -5.05 -14.09
N ASP A 226 -16.38 -6.08 -14.66
CA ASP A 226 -16.61 -7.35 -13.97
C ASP A 226 -15.29 -8.07 -13.60
N ASP A 227 -14.19 -7.77 -14.30
CA ASP A 227 -12.83 -8.30 -14.12
C ASP A 227 -11.87 -7.30 -13.46
N VAL A 228 -12.38 -6.44 -12.57
CA VAL A 228 -11.55 -5.45 -11.87
C VAL A 228 -10.30 -6.08 -11.24
N THR A 229 -9.14 -5.49 -11.53
CA THR A 229 -7.85 -5.98 -11.02
C THR A 229 -7.60 -5.44 -9.61
N GLU A 230 -7.04 -6.29 -8.74
CA GLU A 230 -6.72 -5.95 -7.35
C GLU A 230 -5.86 -4.67 -7.28
N ALA A 231 -6.34 -3.68 -6.53
CA ALA A 231 -5.68 -2.39 -6.33
C ALA A 231 -5.39 -1.60 -7.62
N GLN A 232 -6.10 -1.86 -8.72
CA GLN A 232 -6.02 -1.06 -9.93
C GLN A 232 -6.54 0.36 -9.69
N ALA A 233 -5.83 1.36 -10.22
CA ALA A 233 -6.23 2.76 -10.13
C ALA A 233 -7.30 3.10 -11.17
N HIS A 234 -8.39 3.72 -10.71
CA HIS A 234 -9.48 4.28 -11.50
C HIS A 234 -9.39 5.82 -11.45
N PRO A 235 -8.70 6.46 -12.41
CA PRO A 235 -8.59 7.91 -12.45
C PRO A 235 -9.94 8.55 -12.79
N PHE A 236 -10.19 9.73 -12.25
CA PHE A 236 -11.39 10.51 -12.56
C PHE A 236 -11.10 11.99 -12.67
N GLN A 237 -11.93 12.66 -13.46
CA GLN A 237 -11.96 14.10 -13.58
C GLN A 237 -13.41 14.58 -13.61
N MET A 238 -13.70 15.63 -12.84
CA MET A 238 -15.04 16.23 -12.79
C MET A 238 -14.91 17.74 -12.89
N ARG A 239 -15.49 18.32 -13.94
CA ARG A 239 -15.54 19.77 -14.12
C ARG A 239 -16.63 20.36 -13.21
N LEU A 240 -16.26 21.33 -12.38
CA LEU A 240 -17.18 22.05 -11.53
C LEU A 240 -18.03 22.99 -12.40
N PRO A 241 -19.36 23.12 -12.14
CA PRO A 241 -20.17 24.10 -12.84
C PRO A 241 -19.69 25.54 -12.54
N LYS A 242 -19.88 26.45 -13.49
CA LYS A 242 -19.42 27.84 -13.39
C LYS A 242 -20.31 28.72 -12.48
N ASP A 243 -21.47 28.21 -12.12
CA ASP A 243 -22.53 28.89 -11.39
C ASP A 243 -22.72 28.35 -9.95
N ILE A 244 -21.85 27.45 -9.49
CA ILE A 244 -21.88 26.99 -8.10
C ILE A 244 -21.41 28.07 -7.13
N ALA A 245 -21.90 28.02 -5.90
CA ALA A 245 -21.40 28.86 -4.82
C ALA A 245 -20.02 28.37 -4.32
N HIS A 246 -19.15 29.29 -3.91
CA HIS A 246 -17.88 28.97 -3.27
C HIS A 246 -18.06 28.72 -1.76
N SER A 247 -17.10 28.03 -1.14
CA SER A 247 -17.02 27.84 0.32
C SER A 247 -17.02 29.18 1.03
N ARG A 248 -17.90 29.33 2.03
CA ARG A 248 -18.01 30.60 2.75
C ARG A 248 -18.53 30.42 4.15
N LYS A 249 -18.16 31.36 5.01
CA LYS A 249 -18.68 31.50 6.37
C LYS A 249 -19.27 32.89 6.54
N SER A 250 -20.50 32.96 7.00
CA SER A 250 -21.20 34.19 7.36
C SER A 250 -21.64 34.13 8.82
N ALA A 251 -22.42 35.11 9.28
CA ALA A 251 -22.79 35.19 10.69
C ALA A 251 -23.84 34.14 11.07
N LEU A 252 -24.82 33.92 10.20
CA LEU A 252 -25.94 33.01 10.43
C LEU A 252 -25.77 31.66 9.72
N PHE A 253 -24.85 31.53 8.77
CA PHE A 253 -24.62 30.24 8.10
C PHE A 253 -23.19 30.01 7.62
N GLU A 254 -22.92 28.77 7.24
CA GLU A 254 -21.68 28.34 6.61
C GLU A 254 -22.00 27.35 5.48
N LEU A 255 -21.29 27.47 4.36
CA LEU A 255 -21.40 26.58 3.22
C LEU A 255 -20.13 25.73 3.12
N ILE A 256 -20.26 24.45 3.42
CA ILE A 256 -19.16 23.47 3.49
C ILE A 256 -19.25 22.57 2.27
N TRP A 257 -18.10 22.32 1.62
CA TRP A 257 -18.01 21.42 0.47
C TRP A 257 -17.25 20.14 0.83
N THR A 258 -17.75 19.03 0.32
CA THR A 258 -17.19 17.69 0.53
C THR A 258 -17.16 16.93 -0.78
N VAL A 259 -16.03 16.29 -1.08
CA VAL A 259 -15.94 15.24 -2.10
C VAL A 259 -16.19 13.91 -1.42
N SER A 260 -17.27 13.23 -1.78
CA SER A 260 -17.60 11.89 -1.32
C SER A 260 -17.26 10.87 -2.41
N VAL A 261 -16.42 9.89 -2.09
CA VAL A 261 -16.18 8.72 -2.93
C VAL A 261 -16.90 7.53 -2.33
N ARG A 262 -17.80 6.91 -3.08
CA ARG A 262 -18.59 5.76 -2.66
C ARG A 262 -18.32 4.57 -3.58
N ALA A 263 -17.74 3.51 -3.04
CA ALA A 263 -17.67 2.24 -3.73
C ALA A 263 -18.94 1.43 -3.41
N LYS A 264 -19.76 1.16 -4.43
CA LYS A 264 -21.04 0.45 -4.27
C LYS A 264 -20.83 -1.06 -4.29
N LEU A 265 -21.33 -1.76 -3.28
CA LEU A 265 -21.21 -3.22 -3.17
C LEU A 265 -22.51 -3.94 -3.52
N SER A 266 -22.38 -5.20 -3.95
CA SER A 266 -23.56 -5.99 -4.36
C SER A 266 -24.39 -6.52 -3.20
N TRP A 267 -23.76 -6.86 -2.07
CA TRP A 267 -24.36 -7.61 -0.97
C TRP A 267 -23.91 -7.13 0.41
N ALA A 268 -23.23 -5.98 0.47
CA ALA A 268 -22.67 -5.40 1.68
C ALA A 268 -22.89 -3.88 1.68
N SER A 269 -22.67 -3.23 2.82
CA SER A 269 -22.73 -1.77 2.93
C SER A 269 -21.65 -1.11 2.08
N ASP A 270 -22.04 -0.07 1.35
CA ASP A 270 -21.11 0.74 0.56
C ASP A 270 -19.98 1.31 1.42
N VAL A 271 -18.77 1.37 0.85
CA VAL A 271 -17.64 2.06 1.48
C VAL A 271 -17.65 3.51 1.05
N ILE A 272 -17.64 4.44 2.01
CA ILE A 272 -17.71 5.89 1.75
C ILE A 272 -16.47 6.58 2.33
N LEU A 273 -15.82 7.40 1.53
CA LEU A 273 -14.73 8.30 1.92
C LEU A 273 -15.19 9.74 1.70
N ASP A 274 -15.24 10.52 2.78
CA ASP A 274 -15.60 11.95 2.73
C ASP A 274 -14.35 12.82 2.90
N ILE A 275 -14.11 13.68 1.92
CA ILE A 275 -12.92 14.52 1.83
C ILE A 275 -13.36 15.99 1.85
N PRO A 276 -13.08 16.75 2.92
CA PRO A 276 -13.43 18.16 2.97
C PRO A 276 -12.62 18.93 1.93
N VAL A 277 -13.29 19.82 1.19
CA VAL A 277 -12.67 20.67 0.18
C VAL A 277 -13.10 22.13 0.35
N VAL A 278 -12.25 23.03 -0.13
CA VAL A 278 -12.55 24.46 -0.20
C VAL A 278 -12.78 24.83 -1.66
N VAL A 279 -13.98 25.31 -1.98
CA VAL A 279 -14.27 25.89 -3.30
C VAL A 279 -14.00 27.40 -3.22
N LEU A 280 -13.13 27.91 -4.08
CA LEU A 280 -12.75 29.32 -4.16
C LEU A 280 -13.66 30.10 -5.10
N PRO A 281 -13.81 31.43 -4.91
CA PRO A 281 -14.50 32.30 -5.86
C PRO A 281 -13.97 32.19 -7.29
N PRO A 282 -14.76 32.57 -8.31
CA PRO A 282 -14.29 32.64 -9.69
C PRO A 282 -13.07 33.54 -9.87
N ASN A 283 -12.16 33.17 -10.78
CA ASN A 283 -10.91 33.88 -11.09
C ASN A 283 -9.90 33.90 -9.94
N SER A 284 -10.06 33.02 -8.95
CA SER A 284 -9.09 32.86 -7.87
C SER A 284 -7.82 32.20 -8.38
N VAL A 285 -6.65 32.62 -7.89
CA VAL A 285 -5.38 32.06 -8.33
C VAL A 285 -4.96 30.95 -7.38
N THR A 286 -4.76 29.75 -7.93
CA THR A 286 -4.03 28.67 -7.27
C THR A 286 -2.61 28.63 -7.84
N THR A 287 -1.59 28.55 -6.98
CA THR A 287 -0.18 28.70 -7.39
C THR A 287 0.35 27.57 -8.28
N ARG A 288 -0.38 26.44 -8.43
CA ARG A 288 -0.06 25.33 -9.33
C ARG A 288 -1.33 24.62 -9.84
N ALA A 289 -1.97 25.18 -10.87
CA ALA A 289 -3.01 24.46 -11.61
C ALA A 289 -2.38 23.24 -12.34
N GLY A 290 -3.05 22.07 -12.28
CA GLY A 290 -2.71 20.90 -13.11
C GLY A 290 -1.82 19.81 -12.48
N ARG A 291 -1.72 19.73 -11.15
CA ARG A 291 -0.98 18.66 -10.47
C ARG A 291 -1.66 17.29 -10.64
N ALA A 292 -0.89 16.24 -10.88
CA ALA A 292 -1.40 14.87 -10.81
C ALA A 292 -1.77 14.51 -9.35
N ALA A 293 -2.82 13.71 -9.19
CA ALA A 293 -3.17 13.17 -7.88
C ALA A 293 -2.07 12.21 -7.38
N PRO A 294 -1.83 12.11 -6.06
CA PRO A 294 -0.98 11.07 -5.50
C PRO A 294 -1.39 9.68 -6.01
N SER A 295 -0.43 8.78 -6.22
CA SER A 295 -0.74 7.41 -6.61
C SER A 295 -1.50 6.67 -5.49
N VAL A 296 -2.34 5.73 -5.91
CA VAL A 296 -3.16 4.85 -5.05
C VAL A 296 -3.01 3.42 -5.53
N GLY A 297 -3.34 2.45 -4.67
CA GLY A 297 -3.36 1.04 -5.07
C GLY A 297 -1.98 0.53 -5.51
N PHE A 298 -1.94 -0.25 -6.58
CA PHE A 298 -0.72 -0.95 -7.05
C PHE A 298 0.46 0.00 -7.29
N ASP A 299 0.25 1.10 -8.01
CA ASP A 299 1.30 2.09 -8.31
C ASP A 299 1.92 2.67 -7.04
N ARG A 300 1.11 2.85 -5.99
CA ARG A 300 1.59 3.30 -4.69
C ARG A 300 2.45 2.25 -4.02
N VAL A 301 1.99 0.99 -4.00
CA VAL A 301 2.75 -0.13 -3.45
C VAL A 301 4.09 -0.24 -4.15
N GLN A 302 4.09 -0.21 -5.49
CA GLN A 302 5.31 -0.29 -6.29
C GLN A 302 6.28 0.85 -5.97
N ALA A 303 5.79 2.09 -5.85
CA ALA A 303 6.63 3.23 -5.49
C ALA A 303 7.26 3.09 -4.08
N VAL A 304 6.48 2.65 -3.09
CA VAL A 304 6.97 2.42 -1.72
C VAL A 304 8.01 1.29 -1.69
N TRP A 305 7.72 0.18 -2.37
CA TRP A 305 8.61 -0.97 -2.45
C TRP A 305 9.90 -0.65 -3.21
N SER A 306 9.81 0.11 -4.31
CA SER A 306 10.97 0.53 -5.08
C SER A 306 11.89 1.44 -4.26
N ALA A 307 11.33 2.37 -3.49
CA ALA A 307 12.12 3.24 -2.62
C ALA A 307 12.84 2.45 -1.51
N VAL A 308 12.15 1.52 -0.86
CA VAL A 308 12.76 0.65 0.17
C VAL A 308 13.83 -0.26 -0.44
N ALA A 309 13.56 -0.86 -1.60
CA ALA A 309 14.52 -1.71 -2.30
C ALA A 309 15.80 -0.93 -2.62
N GLN A 310 15.67 0.27 -3.20
CA GLN A 310 16.80 1.14 -3.53
C GLN A 310 17.61 1.53 -2.28
N ASN A 311 16.93 1.91 -1.19
CA ASN A 311 17.59 2.30 0.05
C ASN A 311 18.37 1.17 0.72
N LEU A 312 17.93 -0.08 0.53
CA LEU A 312 18.53 -1.27 1.15
C LEU A 312 19.38 -2.10 0.18
N GLY A 313 19.61 -1.62 -1.04
CA GLY A 313 20.42 -2.32 -2.04
C GLY A 313 19.79 -3.60 -2.59
N LEU A 314 18.47 -3.73 -2.54
CA LEU A 314 17.72 -4.84 -3.13
C LEU A 314 17.19 -4.45 -4.52
N LYS A 315 16.86 -5.45 -5.32
CA LYS A 315 16.20 -5.28 -6.63
C LYS A 315 14.72 -5.58 -6.50
N LEU A 316 13.87 -4.68 -6.99
CA LEU A 316 12.44 -4.94 -7.13
C LEU A 316 12.17 -5.65 -8.47
N GLY A 317 11.47 -6.77 -8.44
CA GLY A 317 10.94 -7.45 -9.61
C GLY A 317 9.45 -7.78 -9.43
N ASP A 318 8.89 -8.54 -10.37
CA ASP A 318 7.44 -8.82 -10.43
C ASP A 318 6.91 -9.56 -9.19
N GLU A 319 7.75 -10.39 -8.57
CA GLU A 319 7.39 -11.16 -7.38
C GLU A 319 7.75 -10.49 -6.05
N GLY A 320 8.32 -9.27 -6.08
CA GLY A 320 8.75 -8.55 -4.87
C GLY A 320 10.23 -8.18 -4.88
N MET A 321 10.81 -7.96 -3.69
CA MET A 321 12.21 -7.55 -3.53
C MET A 321 13.13 -8.77 -3.45
N ARG A 322 14.27 -8.72 -4.12
CA ARG A 322 15.29 -9.78 -4.11
C ARG A 322 16.68 -9.21 -3.91
N GLY A 323 17.53 -9.95 -3.21
CA GLY A 323 18.95 -9.61 -3.03
C GLY A 323 19.74 -10.76 -2.43
N ARG A 324 21.00 -10.49 -2.09
CA ARG A 324 21.90 -11.45 -1.47
C ARG A 324 22.66 -10.80 -0.32
N VAL A 325 22.78 -11.50 0.80
CA VAL A 325 23.56 -11.09 1.97
C VAL A 325 24.46 -12.27 2.34
N GLY A 326 25.78 -12.11 2.18
CA GLY A 326 26.72 -13.23 2.33
C GLY A 326 26.39 -14.38 1.38
N GLY A 327 26.40 -15.62 1.89
CA GLY A 327 25.97 -16.81 1.15
C GLY A 327 24.45 -16.99 1.00
N CYS A 328 23.63 -16.06 1.50
CA CYS A 328 22.18 -16.22 1.61
C CYS A 328 21.41 -15.35 0.59
N GLU A 329 20.52 -15.96 -0.18
CA GLU A 329 19.57 -15.25 -1.05
C GLU A 329 18.32 -14.86 -0.27
N VAL A 330 17.91 -13.60 -0.42
CA VAL A 330 16.76 -13.01 0.28
C VAL A 330 15.70 -12.67 -0.75
N THR A 331 14.49 -13.20 -0.58
CA THR A 331 13.31 -12.82 -1.36
C THR A 331 12.21 -12.34 -0.43
N ILE A 332 11.66 -11.16 -0.67
CA ILE A 332 10.60 -10.55 0.14
C ILE A 332 9.38 -10.31 -0.74
N ARG A 333 8.22 -10.78 -0.29
CA ARG A 333 6.95 -10.72 -1.02
C ARG A 333 5.84 -10.15 -0.15
N ARG A 334 4.81 -9.64 -0.80
CA ARG A 334 3.53 -9.25 -0.18
C ARG A 334 2.50 -10.31 -0.56
N ASP A 335 1.95 -10.99 0.42
CA ASP A 335 0.99 -12.08 0.21
C ASP A 335 -0.37 -11.77 0.84
N HIS A 336 -1.46 -12.14 0.16
CA HIS A 336 -2.82 -11.93 0.64
C HIS A 336 -3.49 -13.28 0.95
N ARG A 337 -3.50 -13.68 2.22
CA ARG A 337 -3.95 -14.99 2.70
C ARG A 337 -5.43 -15.04 3.07
N GLY A 338 -6.27 -14.48 2.21
CA GLY A 338 -7.73 -14.44 2.39
C GLY A 338 -8.17 -13.90 3.75
N LYS A 339 -8.73 -14.76 4.61
CA LYS A 339 -9.25 -14.37 5.93
C LYS A 339 -8.16 -13.92 6.91
N GLU A 340 -6.91 -14.31 6.70
CA GLU A 340 -5.80 -13.91 7.59
C GLU A 340 -5.30 -12.50 7.25
N GLY A 341 -5.65 -11.97 6.07
CA GLY A 341 -5.23 -10.64 5.60
C GLY A 341 -3.91 -10.65 4.85
N VAL A 342 -3.27 -9.48 4.82
CA VAL A 342 -2.01 -9.25 4.11
C VAL A 342 -0.82 -9.47 5.02
N PHE A 343 0.18 -10.16 4.49
CA PHE A 343 1.45 -10.44 5.14
C PHE A 343 2.62 -9.97 4.28
N LEU A 344 3.70 -9.61 4.96
CA LEU A 344 5.02 -9.58 4.39
C LEU A 344 5.69 -10.93 4.68
N ASP A 345 6.17 -11.58 3.62
CA ASP A 345 6.88 -12.85 3.69
C ASP A 345 8.32 -12.63 3.24
N ALA A 346 9.27 -13.21 3.98
CA ALA A 346 10.67 -13.26 3.60
C ALA A 346 11.14 -14.71 3.53
N GLU A 347 11.66 -15.10 2.38
CA GLU A 347 12.31 -16.38 2.14
C GLU A 347 13.81 -16.18 2.05
N LEU A 348 14.53 -16.93 2.87
CA LEU A 348 15.97 -17.02 2.90
C LEU A 348 16.37 -18.38 2.35
N ARG A 349 17.22 -18.41 1.32
CA ARG A 349 17.85 -19.64 0.80
C ARG A 349 19.34 -19.59 1.08
N PHE A 350 19.87 -20.63 1.68
CA PHE A 350 21.26 -20.72 2.10
C PHE A 350 21.81 -22.12 1.87
N PRO A 351 23.14 -22.31 1.81
CA PRO A 351 23.69 -23.64 1.67
C PRO A 351 23.28 -24.51 2.86
N SER A 352 22.96 -25.76 2.57
CA SER A 352 22.39 -26.70 3.53
C SER A 352 23.19 -26.77 4.84
N VAL A 353 22.47 -26.90 5.96
CA VAL A 353 23.06 -27.11 7.29
C VAL A 353 23.07 -28.58 7.72
N HIS A 354 22.41 -29.45 6.95
CA HIS A 354 22.42 -30.91 7.13
C HIS A 354 22.06 -31.37 8.55
N LEU A 355 21.13 -30.68 9.21
CA LEU A 355 20.65 -31.04 10.54
C LEU A 355 19.34 -31.82 10.49
N GLY A 356 18.77 -32.06 9.30
CA GLY A 356 17.40 -32.55 9.17
C GLY A 356 16.40 -31.54 9.73
N LEU A 357 16.66 -30.23 9.55
CA LEU A 357 15.80 -29.19 10.07
C LEU A 357 14.40 -29.32 9.50
N GLU A 358 13.42 -29.28 10.40
CA GLU A 358 12.02 -29.12 10.05
C GLU A 358 11.34 -28.30 11.12
N GLY A 359 10.58 -27.29 10.70
CA GLY A 359 9.83 -26.48 11.64
C GLY A 359 8.91 -25.48 10.98
N GLY A 360 8.16 -24.78 11.83
CA GLY A 360 7.13 -23.84 11.43
C GLY A 360 6.23 -23.47 12.62
N PRO A 361 5.05 -22.89 12.37
CA PRO A 361 4.12 -22.51 13.41
C PRO A 361 3.53 -23.72 14.13
N LYS A 362 3.29 -23.58 15.44
CA LYS A 362 2.56 -24.55 16.26
C LYS A 362 1.07 -24.41 15.99
N GLY A 363 0.58 -25.15 14.98
CA GLY A 363 -0.84 -25.25 14.64
C GLY A 363 -1.23 -26.68 14.24
N GLY A 364 -2.35 -27.18 14.78
CA GLY A 364 -2.93 -28.49 14.43
C GLY A 364 -2.59 -29.65 15.38
N PHE A 365 -3.35 -30.75 15.26
CA PHE A 365 -3.27 -31.94 16.13
C PHE A 365 -1.86 -32.57 16.24
N LYS A 366 -0.98 -32.38 15.24
CA LYS A 366 0.41 -32.86 15.27
C LYS A 366 1.31 -32.09 16.25
N ALA A 367 1.00 -30.84 16.58
CA ALA A 367 1.85 -29.99 17.43
C ALA A 367 1.79 -30.36 18.93
N LEU A 368 0.76 -31.11 19.36
CA LEU A 368 0.56 -31.52 20.76
C LEU A 368 1.47 -32.67 21.22
N TRP A 369 2.04 -33.45 20.28
CA TRP A 369 2.66 -34.75 20.60
C TRP A 369 4.17 -34.79 20.38
N SER A 370 4.80 -33.65 20.12
CA SER A 370 6.16 -33.65 19.60
C SER A 370 6.97 -32.50 20.20
N SER A 371 8.01 -32.84 20.96
CA SER A 371 9.00 -31.89 21.44
C SER A 371 9.75 -31.25 20.26
N GLY A 372 10.15 -30.00 20.45
CA GLY A 372 11.02 -29.26 19.53
C GLY A 372 12.00 -28.45 20.36
N VAL A 373 13.10 -28.04 19.73
CA VAL A 373 14.14 -27.25 20.38
C VAL A 373 13.61 -25.83 20.62
N LYS A 374 13.80 -25.35 21.85
CA LYS A 374 13.38 -24.02 22.27
C LYS A 374 14.45 -22.99 21.91
N LEU A 375 14.01 -21.83 21.42
CA LEU A 375 14.84 -20.65 21.18
C LEU A 375 15.15 -19.88 22.48
N GLY A 376 14.40 -20.15 23.56
CA GLY A 376 14.59 -19.49 24.85
C GLY A 376 13.87 -18.14 24.95
N ASP A 377 12.94 -17.86 24.05
CA ASP A 377 11.97 -16.76 24.14
C ASP A 377 10.57 -17.36 24.28
N GLU A 378 9.89 -17.09 25.40
CA GLU A 378 8.63 -17.76 25.73
C GLU A 378 7.52 -17.47 24.71
N LYS A 379 7.47 -16.25 24.17
CA LYS A 379 6.45 -15.86 23.19
C LYS A 379 6.68 -16.52 21.84
N TRP A 380 7.94 -16.63 21.42
CA TRP A 380 8.32 -17.32 20.20
C TRP A 380 8.13 -18.84 20.34
N ASP A 381 8.59 -19.42 21.45
CA ASP A 381 8.51 -20.87 21.72
C ASP A 381 7.08 -21.37 21.86
N ARG A 382 6.14 -20.52 22.31
CA ARG A 382 4.70 -20.84 22.32
C ARG A 382 4.11 -20.95 20.92
N ARG A 383 4.66 -20.22 19.94
CA ARG A 383 4.10 -20.08 18.58
C ARG A 383 4.80 -20.92 17.54
N ASN A 384 6.05 -21.32 17.77
CA ASN A 384 6.90 -21.96 16.78
C ASN A 384 7.48 -23.28 17.30
N ARG A 385 7.77 -24.19 16.37
CA ARG A 385 8.45 -25.46 16.63
C ARG A 385 9.55 -25.66 15.61
N VAL A 386 10.73 -26.04 16.07
CA VAL A 386 11.84 -26.49 15.22
C VAL A 386 12.36 -27.81 15.78
N ARG A 387 12.60 -28.76 14.88
CA ARG A 387 13.26 -30.02 15.17
C ARG A 387 14.42 -30.22 14.19
N GLY A 388 15.32 -31.09 14.57
CA GLY A 388 16.39 -31.63 13.74
C GLY A 388 16.91 -32.90 14.39
N ARG A 389 17.96 -33.47 13.82
CA ARG A 389 18.59 -34.71 14.26
C ARG A 389 19.04 -34.64 15.72
N GLU A 390 19.87 -33.67 16.07
CA GLU A 390 20.36 -33.49 17.44
C GLU A 390 19.96 -32.13 18.03
N GLU A 391 19.46 -32.15 19.28
CA GLU A 391 19.05 -30.94 19.98
C GLU A 391 20.18 -29.92 20.14
N ALA A 392 21.41 -30.37 20.42
CA ALA A 392 22.55 -29.50 20.61
C ALA A 392 22.93 -28.75 19.33
N GLN A 393 22.89 -29.42 18.17
CA GLN A 393 23.18 -28.81 16.88
C GLN A 393 22.11 -27.78 16.49
N VAL A 394 20.84 -28.15 16.63
CA VAL A 394 19.71 -27.24 16.35
C VAL A 394 19.73 -26.03 17.27
N ARG A 395 20.04 -26.21 18.57
CA ARG A 395 20.17 -25.12 19.53
C ARG A 395 21.27 -24.15 19.13
N ALA A 396 22.47 -24.64 18.79
CA ALA A 396 23.58 -23.78 18.37
C ALA A 396 23.25 -22.94 17.12
N PHE A 397 22.56 -23.55 16.15
CA PHE A 397 22.05 -22.86 14.97
C PHE A 397 21.03 -21.77 15.33
N LEU A 398 20.01 -22.13 16.12
CA LEU A 398 18.95 -21.21 16.53
C LEU A 398 19.44 -20.06 17.41
N ASP A 399 20.37 -20.31 18.33
CA ASP A 399 20.93 -19.29 19.22
C ASP A 399 21.68 -18.20 18.44
N SER A 400 22.35 -18.58 17.34
CA SER A 400 23.03 -17.63 16.45
C SER A 400 22.05 -16.73 15.69
N LEU A 401 20.86 -17.25 15.36
CA LEU A 401 19.80 -16.52 14.66
C LEU A 401 18.86 -15.77 15.61
N ARG A 402 18.84 -16.14 16.90
CA ARG A 402 17.89 -15.65 17.91
C ARG A 402 17.67 -14.14 17.91
N PRO A 403 18.70 -13.27 17.88
CA PRO A 403 18.48 -11.82 17.98
C PRO A 403 17.60 -11.25 16.86
N ALA A 404 17.70 -11.83 15.65
CA ALA A 404 16.89 -11.42 14.51
C ALA A 404 15.55 -12.18 14.43
N LEU A 405 15.54 -13.45 14.85
CA LEU A 405 14.38 -14.35 14.68
C LEU A 405 13.22 -14.09 15.66
N ILE A 406 13.50 -13.59 16.88
CA ILE A 406 12.47 -13.41 17.93
C ILE A 406 11.36 -12.41 17.55
N ASN A 407 11.67 -11.45 16.69
CA ASN A 407 10.74 -10.40 16.24
C ASN A 407 9.97 -10.76 14.96
N LEU A 408 10.14 -12.00 14.49
CA LEU A 408 9.55 -12.51 13.26
C LEU A 408 8.74 -13.76 13.57
N ASP A 409 7.68 -13.98 12.79
CA ASP A 409 6.90 -15.20 12.90
C ASP A 409 7.48 -16.24 11.94
N LEU A 410 7.87 -17.40 12.47
CA LEU A 410 8.39 -18.49 11.64
C LEU A 410 7.23 -19.12 10.85
N ASP A 411 7.38 -19.20 9.54
CA ASP A 411 6.43 -19.93 8.67
C ASP A 411 6.97 -21.33 8.37
N GLN A 412 8.24 -21.43 7.98
CA GLN A 412 8.89 -22.70 7.65
C GLN A 412 10.39 -22.64 7.93
N VAL A 413 10.99 -23.75 8.39
CA VAL A 413 12.45 -23.94 8.37
C VAL A 413 12.80 -25.33 7.86
N GLN A 414 13.81 -25.39 7.01
CA GLN A 414 14.44 -26.57 6.42
C GLN A 414 15.96 -26.39 6.42
N ASP A 415 16.70 -27.41 5.98
CA ASP A 415 18.17 -27.37 6.02
C ASP A 415 18.79 -26.30 5.09
N ASP A 416 18.09 -25.89 4.04
CA ASP A 416 18.56 -24.93 3.02
C ASP A 416 17.64 -23.71 2.87
N ARG A 417 16.58 -23.62 3.70
CA ARG A 417 15.52 -22.62 3.55
C ARG A 417 14.94 -22.20 4.90
N LEU A 418 14.73 -20.89 5.06
CA LEU A 418 14.04 -20.30 6.20
C LEU A 418 13.01 -19.28 5.69
N GLN A 419 11.76 -19.46 6.09
CA GLN A 419 10.67 -18.54 5.78
C GLN A 419 10.13 -17.91 7.05
N VAL A 420 10.09 -16.58 7.04
CA VAL A 420 9.58 -15.76 8.13
C VAL A 420 8.56 -14.77 7.60
N ARG A 421 7.60 -14.42 8.44
CA ARG A 421 6.49 -13.56 8.05
C ARG A 421 6.14 -12.53 9.12
N ARG A 422 5.40 -11.52 8.70
CA ARG A 422 4.81 -10.49 9.57
C ARG A 422 3.47 -10.05 9.01
N ARG A 423 2.44 -9.96 9.86
CA ARG A 423 1.16 -9.35 9.49
C ARG A 423 1.35 -7.85 9.33
N GLU A 424 1.50 -7.41 8.08
CA GLU A 424 1.80 -6.03 7.70
C GLU A 424 1.36 -5.84 6.25
N SER A 425 0.77 -4.69 5.92
CA SER A 425 0.19 -4.45 4.60
C SER A 425 1.23 -4.11 3.54
N GLY A 426 2.43 -3.69 3.94
CA GLY A 426 3.51 -3.27 3.03
C GLY A 426 3.21 -1.96 2.30
N LEU A 427 2.21 -1.21 2.77
CA LEU A 427 1.77 0.04 2.16
C LEU A 427 2.54 1.26 2.65
N ASN A 428 3.26 1.12 3.77
CA ASN A 428 3.99 2.19 4.43
C ASN A 428 5.49 1.87 4.42
N ALA A 429 6.32 2.86 4.09
CA ALA A 429 7.76 2.65 3.98
C ALA A 429 8.41 2.24 5.31
N PRO A 430 8.16 2.88 6.48
CA PRO A 430 8.88 2.55 7.71
C PRO A 430 8.64 1.11 8.21
N PRO A 431 7.40 0.58 8.28
CA PRO A 431 7.18 -0.81 8.68
C PRO A 431 7.74 -1.83 7.69
N LEU A 432 7.65 -1.55 6.39
CA LEU A 432 8.24 -2.38 5.33
C LEU A 432 9.76 -2.42 5.47
N GLU A 433 10.41 -1.26 5.62
CA GLU A 433 11.86 -1.15 5.79
C GLU A 433 12.32 -1.91 7.04
N ALA A 434 11.58 -1.78 8.16
CA ALA A 434 11.86 -2.54 9.38
C ALA A 434 11.73 -4.06 9.18
N PHE A 435 10.82 -4.53 8.31
CA PHE A 435 10.74 -5.95 7.94
C PHE A 435 11.92 -6.40 7.09
N VAL A 436 12.25 -5.63 6.05
CA VAL A 436 13.35 -5.95 5.15
C VAL A 436 14.68 -5.98 5.92
N ARG A 437 14.93 -4.99 6.80
CA ARG A 437 16.13 -4.97 7.63
C ARG A 437 16.23 -6.18 8.54
N ALA A 438 15.13 -6.60 9.17
CA ALA A 438 15.11 -7.80 10.02
C ALA A 438 15.42 -9.07 9.22
N ALA A 439 14.84 -9.21 8.00
CA ALA A 439 15.13 -10.33 7.12
C ALA A 439 16.60 -10.34 6.63
N MET A 440 17.15 -9.17 6.30
CA MET A 440 18.56 -9.02 5.91
C MET A 440 19.52 -9.29 7.07
N GLU A 441 19.17 -8.87 8.30
CA GLU A 441 19.97 -9.20 9.49
C GLU A 441 19.98 -10.72 9.73
N LEU A 442 18.82 -11.37 9.61
CA LEU A 442 18.71 -12.83 9.71
C LEU A 442 19.56 -13.53 8.65
N ALA A 443 19.55 -13.04 7.40
CA ALA A 443 20.40 -13.54 6.33
C ALA A 443 21.89 -13.32 6.61
N GLY A 444 22.28 -12.15 7.13
CA GLY A 444 23.67 -11.82 7.47
C GLY A 444 24.23 -12.65 8.63
N ARG A 445 23.37 -13.21 9.48
CA ARG A 445 23.76 -14.14 10.56
C ARG A 445 23.88 -15.59 10.10
N MET A 446 23.46 -15.93 8.89
CA MET A 446 23.37 -17.32 8.45
C MET A 446 24.73 -18.02 8.38
N ASP A 447 25.76 -17.35 7.84
CA ASP A 447 27.11 -17.93 7.76
C ASP A 447 27.71 -18.16 9.15
N GLN A 448 27.48 -17.25 10.10
CA GLN A 448 27.88 -17.44 11.49
C GLN A 448 27.11 -18.60 12.15
N ALA A 449 25.80 -18.68 11.91
CA ALA A 449 24.96 -19.76 12.44
C ALA A 449 25.40 -21.13 11.94
N ARG A 450 25.79 -21.23 10.66
CA ARG A 450 26.35 -22.44 10.05
C ARG A 450 27.69 -22.83 10.69
N ALA A 451 28.57 -21.86 10.91
CA ALA A 451 29.87 -22.09 11.53
C ALA A 451 29.78 -22.47 13.03
N ALA A 452 28.70 -22.08 13.71
CA ALA A 452 28.48 -22.39 15.13
C ALA A 452 27.97 -23.82 15.39
N ILE A 453 27.57 -24.55 14.34
CA ILE A 453 27.03 -25.91 14.45
C ILE A 453 28.15 -26.84 14.97
N PRO A 454 27.98 -27.48 16.15
CA PRO A 454 28.91 -28.50 16.60
C PRO A 454 28.76 -29.77 15.75
N VAL A 455 29.81 -30.59 15.73
CA VAL A 455 29.71 -31.96 15.20
C VAL A 455 28.73 -32.79 16.05
N PRO A 456 28.10 -33.84 15.49
CA PRO A 456 27.21 -34.74 16.23
C PRO A 456 27.91 -35.36 17.43
N ALA A 457 27.19 -35.60 18.51
CA ALA A 457 27.77 -36.08 19.77
C ALA A 457 28.57 -37.38 19.59
N ALA A 458 28.06 -38.31 18.78
CA ALA A 458 28.71 -39.58 18.46
C ALA A 458 30.05 -39.41 17.70
N MET A 459 30.25 -38.28 17.02
CA MET A 459 31.43 -37.99 16.20
C MET A 459 32.35 -36.93 16.81
N SER A 460 32.07 -36.47 18.04
CA SER A 460 32.85 -35.44 18.72
C SER A 460 34.35 -35.77 18.82
N ALA A 461 34.69 -37.00 19.18
CA ALA A 461 36.07 -37.46 19.26
C ALA A 461 36.73 -37.69 17.89
N ALA A 462 35.96 -37.79 16.80
CA ALA A 462 36.46 -37.96 15.43
C ALA A 462 36.78 -36.62 14.75
N ARG A 463 36.34 -35.50 15.33
CA ARG A 463 36.36 -34.17 14.70
C ARG A 463 37.73 -33.80 14.11
N GLU A 464 38.80 -33.95 14.88
CA GLU A 464 40.14 -33.53 14.45
C GLU A 464 40.61 -34.36 13.25
N SER A 465 40.40 -35.69 13.28
CA SER A 465 40.77 -36.57 12.17
C SER A 465 39.98 -36.23 10.89
N TRP A 466 38.69 -35.94 11.01
CA TRP A 466 37.87 -35.50 9.87
C TRP A 466 38.26 -34.13 9.32
N MET A 467 38.67 -33.19 10.19
CA MET A 467 39.22 -31.90 9.73
C MET A 467 40.52 -32.09 8.95
N GLN A 468 41.42 -32.96 9.41
CA GLN A 468 42.65 -33.28 8.69
C GLN A 468 42.37 -33.93 7.33
N LEU A 469 41.36 -34.82 7.24
CA LEU A 469 40.92 -35.38 5.96
C LEU A 469 40.41 -34.27 5.02
N ALA A 470 39.59 -33.34 5.53
CA ALA A 470 39.07 -32.23 4.73
C ALA A 470 40.20 -31.35 4.17
N GLU A 471 41.22 -31.04 4.98
CA GLU A 471 42.40 -30.29 4.55
C GLU A 471 43.17 -31.01 3.43
N ARG A 472 43.36 -32.33 3.54
CA ARG A 472 44.02 -33.13 2.50
C ARG A 472 43.24 -33.19 1.19
N LEU A 473 41.91 -33.08 1.26
CA LEU A 473 41.03 -32.96 0.09
C LEU A 473 40.82 -31.50 -0.37
N THR A 474 41.57 -30.54 0.21
CA THR A 474 41.44 -29.10 -0.06
C THR A 474 40.01 -28.57 0.09
N SER A 475 39.27 -29.13 1.05
CA SER A 475 37.86 -28.84 1.32
C SER A 475 37.65 -28.44 2.79
N HIS A 476 36.38 -28.29 3.19
CA HIS A 476 35.96 -27.98 4.55
C HIS A 476 35.01 -29.07 5.07
N LEU A 477 35.14 -29.37 6.35
CA LEU A 477 34.19 -30.23 7.05
C LEU A 477 32.88 -29.47 7.27
N GLN A 478 31.78 -30.03 6.80
CA GLN A 478 30.43 -29.63 7.15
C GLN A 478 30.04 -30.41 8.42
N PRO A 479 29.92 -29.71 9.57
CA PRO A 479 29.76 -30.38 10.85
C PRO A 479 28.37 -30.97 11.05
N GLY A 480 27.36 -30.61 10.25
CA GLY A 480 25.99 -31.09 10.41
C GLY A 480 25.94 -32.62 10.42
N ASP A 481 26.18 -33.23 9.26
CA ASP A 481 26.15 -34.68 9.03
C ASP A 481 27.55 -35.31 8.88
N MET A 482 28.61 -34.61 9.31
CA MET A 482 30.00 -35.02 9.12
C MET A 482 30.29 -35.29 7.64
N ARG A 483 30.26 -34.22 6.84
CA ARG A 483 30.38 -34.27 5.38
C ARG A 483 31.55 -33.47 4.86
N ILE A 484 32.25 -33.98 3.84
CA ILE A 484 33.33 -33.33 3.13
C ILE A 484 33.05 -33.49 1.64
N GLU A 485 33.01 -32.38 0.91
CA GLU A 485 32.85 -32.36 -0.55
C GLU A 485 34.08 -31.70 -1.18
N GLY A 486 34.90 -32.47 -1.89
CA GLY A 486 36.16 -32.00 -2.44
C GLY A 486 36.47 -32.59 -3.81
N GLU A 487 37.72 -32.44 -4.24
CA GLU A 487 38.20 -33.02 -5.48
C GLU A 487 39.53 -33.74 -5.26
N LEU A 488 39.70 -34.91 -5.90
CA LEU A 488 40.94 -35.67 -5.90
C LEU A 488 41.14 -36.29 -7.29
N MET A 489 42.31 -36.11 -7.89
CA MET A 489 42.62 -36.61 -9.24
C MET A 489 41.58 -36.23 -10.31
N GLN A 490 41.03 -35.01 -10.24
CA GLN A 490 39.96 -34.49 -11.12
C GLN A 490 38.60 -35.18 -10.95
N PHE A 491 38.44 -36.06 -9.95
CA PHE A 491 37.16 -36.63 -9.55
C PHE A 491 36.55 -35.80 -8.42
N ARG A 492 35.23 -35.66 -8.44
CA ARG A 492 34.48 -35.10 -7.32
C ARG A 492 34.34 -36.17 -6.25
N VAL A 493 34.71 -35.84 -5.03
CA VAL A 493 34.70 -36.74 -3.88
C VAL A 493 33.73 -36.21 -2.84
N GLU A 494 32.88 -37.08 -2.33
CA GLU A 494 32.01 -36.82 -1.20
C GLU A 494 32.28 -37.89 -0.13
N VAL A 495 32.52 -37.45 1.10
CA VAL A 495 32.63 -38.31 2.28
C VAL A 495 31.58 -37.83 3.26
N SER A 496 30.60 -38.65 3.63
CA SER A 496 29.54 -38.23 4.55
C SER A 496 29.15 -39.34 5.52
N THR A 497 28.67 -38.99 6.70
CA THR A 497 28.00 -39.94 7.58
C THR A 497 26.49 -39.89 7.34
N GLU A 498 25.88 -41.04 7.06
CA GLU A 498 24.43 -41.20 7.09
C GLU A 498 23.95 -41.51 8.51
N TRP A 499 22.74 -41.07 8.84
CA TRP A 499 22.20 -41.09 10.19
C TRP A 499 20.84 -41.79 10.23
N THR A 500 20.56 -42.47 11.33
CA THR A 500 19.22 -42.98 11.64
C THR A 500 18.28 -41.84 12.08
N GLU A 501 16.98 -42.13 12.18
CA GLU A 501 16.01 -41.20 12.79
C GLU A 501 16.30 -40.91 14.28
N SER A 502 16.99 -41.83 14.96
CA SER A 502 17.41 -41.69 16.37
C SER A 502 18.72 -40.91 16.54
N ALA A 503 19.24 -40.29 15.47
CA ALA A 503 20.52 -39.57 15.46
C ALA A 503 21.76 -40.45 15.72
N GLU A 504 21.68 -41.74 15.42
CA GLU A 504 22.82 -42.64 15.48
C GLU A 504 23.51 -42.72 14.10
N PRO A 505 24.85 -42.75 14.04
CA PRO A 505 25.57 -42.98 12.79
C PRO A 505 25.18 -44.35 12.21
N LEU A 506 24.60 -44.36 11.00
CA LEU A 506 24.20 -45.58 10.32
C LEU A 506 25.37 -46.18 9.52
N ARG A 507 26.01 -45.35 8.68
CA ARG A 507 27.14 -45.75 7.83
C ARG A 507 27.91 -44.52 7.36
N THR A 508 29.18 -44.70 7.00
CA THR A 508 29.97 -43.67 6.31
C THR A 508 29.97 -43.98 4.83
N VAL A 509 29.59 -43.01 3.99
CA VAL A 509 29.49 -43.14 2.55
C VAL A 509 30.61 -42.35 1.89
N LEU A 510 31.31 -43.02 0.98
CA LEU A 510 32.35 -42.46 0.12
C LEU A 510 31.82 -42.49 -1.31
N VAL A 511 31.69 -41.34 -1.95
CA VAL A 511 31.26 -41.24 -3.35
C VAL A 511 32.38 -40.60 -4.16
N VAL A 512 32.79 -41.26 -5.24
CA VAL A 512 33.71 -40.71 -6.24
C VAL A 512 32.99 -40.64 -7.57
N ARG A 513 32.71 -39.42 -8.04
CA ARG A 513 32.07 -39.15 -9.33
C ARG A 513 33.07 -38.56 -10.30
N GLY A 514 32.95 -38.91 -11.57
CA GLY A 514 33.75 -38.27 -12.62
C GLY A 514 32.91 -37.82 -13.80
N THR A 515 33.49 -37.03 -14.68
CA THR A 515 32.78 -36.32 -15.76
C THR A 515 32.27 -37.15 -16.93
N GLN A 516 32.66 -38.43 -17.05
CA GLN A 516 32.25 -39.32 -18.15
C GLN A 516 31.49 -40.55 -17.62
N PRO A 517 30.45 -41.04 -18.32
CA PRO A 517 29.70 -42.19 -17.86
C PRO A 517 30.52 -43.48 -17.90
N ILE A 518 30.28 -44.36 -16.94
CA ILE A 518 30.78 -45.74 -16.90
C ILE A 518 29.89 -46.61 -17.80
N ARG A 519 30.48 -47.56 -18.54
CA ARG A 519 29.70 -48.50 -19.36
C ARG A 519 28.70 -49.28 -18.52
N GLU A 520 27.57 -49.59 -19.13
CA GLU A 520 26.47 -50.32 -18.50
C GLU A 520 26.89 -51.73 -18.04
N ASP A 521 27.77 -52.40 -18.79
CA ASP A 521 28.30 -53.74 -18.44
C ASP A 521 29.25 -53.75 -17.24
N TYR A 522 29.69 -52.57 -16.77
CA TYR A 522 30.54 -52.43 -15.59
C TYR A 522 29.77 -52.02 -14.33
N ARG A 523 28.45 -51.85 -14.43
CA ARG A 523 27.60 -51.49 -13.28
C ARG A 523 27.47 -52.68 -12.34
N ILE A 524 27.71 -52.43 -11.06
CA ILE A 524 27.74 -53.46 -10.01
C ILE A 524 27.03 -52.92 -8.78
N ALA A 525 26.26 -53.77 -8.12
CA ALA A 525 25.81 -53.56 -6.75
C ALA A 525 26.26 -54.77 -5.91
N TRP A 526 26.88 -54.51 -4.77
CA TRP A 526 27.37 -55.51 -3.85
C TRP A 526 27.08 -55.11 -2.41
N HIS A 527 26.66 -56.07 -1.60
CA HIS A 527 26.51 -55.97 -0.16
C HIS A 527 27.40 -56.99 0.55
N SER A 528 27.81 -56.71 1.79
CA SER A 528 28.66 -57.62 2.57
C SER A 528 28.03 -58.98 2.86
N GLU A 529 26.71 -59.11 2.71
CA GLU A 529 25.98 -60.38 2.84
C GLU A 529 26.05 -61.24 1.57
N ASP A 530 26.48 -60.67 0.44
CA ASP A 530 26.61 -61.38 -0.83
C ASP A 530 27.84 -62.28 -0.85
N THR A 531 27.64 -63.55 -1.23
CA THR A 531 28.74 -64.53 -1.34
C THR A 531 29.63 -64.34 -2.58
N SER A 532 29.19 -63.53 -3.55
CA SER A 532 29.96 -63.22 -4.77
C SER A 532 29.51 -61.90 -5.40
N ILE A 533 30.41 -61.25 -6.15
CA ILE A 533 30.10 -60.00 -6.86
C ILE A 533 29.55 -60.32 -8.25
N VAL A 534 28.25 -60.12 -8.45
CA VAL A 534 27.61 -60.29 -9.76
C VAL A 534 28.16 -59.25 -10.75
N GLY A 535 28.55 -59.71 -11.95
CA GLY A 535 29.08 -58.82 -13.01
C GLY A 535 30.60 -58.58 -12.96
N GLN A 536 31.31 -59.06 -11.93
CA GLN A 536 32.76 -58.86 -11.79
C GLN A 536 33.57 -59.37 -12.99
N SER A 537 33.12 -60.44 -13.67
CA SER A 537 33.80 -61.01 -14.82
C SER A 537 33.81 -60.11 -16.06
N ALA A 538 32.90 -59.13 -16.15
CA ALA A 538 32.88 -58.14 -17.22
C ALA A 538 33.92 -57.04 -17.03
N LEU A 539 34.43 -56.85 -15.80
CA LEU A 539 35.37 -55.77 -15.49
C LEU A 539 36.77 -56.02 -16.09
N PRO A 540 37.50 -54.95 -16.44
CA PRO A 540 38.92 -55.04 -16.75
C PRO A 540 39.72 -55.67 -15.60
N LYS A 541 40.71 -56.51 -15.89
CA LYS A 541 41.54 -57.18 -14.87
C LYS A 541 42.15 -56.22 -13.84
N ALA A 542 42.56 -55.03 -14.28
CA ALA A 542 43.08 -53.98 -13.37
C ALA A 542 41.99 -53.47 -12.41
N ALA A 543 40.77 -53.26 -12.90
CA ALA A 543 39.63 -52.83 -12.08
C ALA A 543 39.20 -53.91 -11.08
N VAL A 544 39.29 -55.19 -11.44
CA VAL A 544 39.00 -56.30 -10.51
C VAL A 544 39.90 -56.26 -9.27
N ALA A 545 41.19 -55.97 -9.45
CA ALA A 545 42.13 -55.87 -8.31
C ALA A 545 41.78 -54.71 -7.38
N TRP A 546 41.45 -53.54 -7.93
CA TRP A 546 41.02 -52.39 -7.14
C TRP A 546 39.68 -52.65 -6.44
N LEU A 547 38.72 -53.28 -7.13
CA LEU A 547 37.42 -53.62 -6.57
C LEU A 547 37.56 -54.53 -5.34
N SER A 548 38.40 -55.56 -5.40
CA SER A 548 38.64 -56.46 -4.26
C SER A 548 39.20 -55.73 -3.03
N GLN A 549 40.04 -54.71 -3.23
CA GLN A 549 40.55 -53.88 -2.12
C GLN A 549 39.51 -52.84 -1.65
N ALA A 550 38.64 -52.36 -2.54
CA ALA A 550 37.58 -51.39 -2.23
C ALA A 550 36.54 -51.96 -1.26
N ILE A 551 36.18 -53.24 -1.43
CA ILE A 551 35.16 -53.92 -0.62
C ILE A 551 35.66 -54.38 0.75
N GLU A 552 36.98 -54.38 1.00
CA GLU A 552 37.54 -54.88 2.25
C GLU A 552 37.07 -54.03 3.45
N GLY A 553 36.22 -54.59 4.32
CA GLY A 553 35.64 -53.85 5.44
C GLY A 553 34.51 -52.88 5.06
N ALA A 554 34.05 -52.89 3.81
CA ALA A 554 32.85 -52.18 3.37
C ALA A 554 31.59 -53.01 3.65
N THR A 555 30.46 -52.34 3.88
CA THR A 555 29.13 -52.96 4.03
C THR A 555 28.37 -53.01 2.71
N ALA A 556 28.68 -52.10 1.79
CA ALA A 556 28.13 -52.09 0.44
C ALA A 556 29.06 -51.34 -0.52
N LEU A 557 28.95 -51.66 -1.81
CA LEU A 557 29.60 -50.94 -2.90
C LEU A 557 28.65 -50.90 -4.11
N SER A 558 28.58 -49.75 -4.77
CA SER A 558 27.84 -49.56 -6.01
C SER A 558 28.73 -48.89 -7.07
N ILE A 559 28.79 -49.48 -8.26
CA ILE A 559 29.33 -48.85 -9.46
C ILE A 559 28.13 -48.48 -10.32
N ALA A 560 27.86 -47.18 -10.43
CA ALA A 560 26.77 -46.64 -11.20
C ALA A 560 27.30 -45.91 -12.45
N GLU A 561 26.39 -45.34 -13.24
CA GLU A 561 26.77 -44.58 -14.44
C GLU A 561 27.77 -43.45 -14.16
N GLU A 562 27.59 -42.73 -13.05
CA GLU A 562 28.32 -41.49 -12.78
C GLU A 562 29.58 -41.69 -11.90
N GLY A 563 29.74 -42.86 -11.27
CA GLY A 563 30.80 -43.05 -10.29
C GLY A 563 30.72 -44.33 -9.47
N VAL A 564 31.52 -44.36 -8.42
CA VAL A 564 31.60 -45.45 -7.45
C VAL A 564 31.21 -44.92 -6.07
N GLU A 565 30.36 -45.66 -5.38
CA GLU A 565 29.94 -45.42 -4.00
C GLU A 565 30.35 -46.60 -3.13
N VAL A 566 30.91 -46.32 -1.95
CA VAL A 566 31.24 -47.33 -0.93
C VAL A 566 30.62 -46.92 0.40
N SER A 567 29.91 -47.86 1.01
CA SER A 567 29.42 -47.75 2.39
C SER A 567 30.35 -48.48 3.35
N LEU A 568 30.72 -47.83 4.44
CA LEU A 568 31.52 -48.37 5.54
C LEU A 568 30.70 -48.39 6.84
N PRO A 569 31.02 -49.26 7.80
CA PRO A 569 30.47 -49.16 9.15
C PRO A 569 30.71 -47.77 9.76
N ALA A 570 29.74 -47.25 10.50
CA ALA A 570 29.87 -46.00 11.26
C ALA A 570 29.80 -46.27 12.77
N PRO A 571 30.35 -45.39 13.63
CA PRO A 571 31.12 -44.18 13.29
C PRO A 571 32.56 -44.48 12.83
N VAL A 572 33.07 -43.71 11.87
CA VAL A 572 34.51 -43.71 11.54
C VAL A 572 35.23 -42.68 12.41
N MET A 573 35.91 -43.17 13.45
CA MET A 573 36.60 -42.32 14.43
C MET A 573 37.94 -41.78 13.92
N ASP A 574 38.64 -42.57 13.12
CA ASP A 574 39.85 -42.16 12.42
C ASP A 574 39.59 -42.10 10.91
N ALA A 575 39.55 -40.88 10.39
CA ALA A 575 39.34 -40.58 8.98
C ALA A 575 40.61 -40.69 8.14
N GLY A 576 41.79 -40.88 8.76
CA GLY A 576 43.07 -41.02 8.04
C GLY A 576 43.04 -42.09 6.93
N PRO A 577 42.62 -43.33 7.22
CA PRO A 577 42.52 -44.40 6.22
C PRO A 577 41.49 -44.14 5.10
N LEU A 578 40.55 -43.20 5.29
CA LEU A 578 39.57 -42.89 4.26
C LEU A 578 40.24 -42.26 3.03
N LEU A 579 41.34 -41.52 3.19
CA LEU A 579 42.04 -40.94 2.05
C LEU A 579 42.61 -42.00 1.12
N ASP A 580 43.25 -43.04 1.68
CA ASP A 580 43.78 -44.16 0.92
C ASP A 580 42.66 -44.90 0.19
N ARG A 581 41.50 -45.02 0.84
CA ARG A 581 40.32 -45.63 0.22
C ARG A 581 39.73 -44.76 -0.89
N ILE A 582 39.64 -43.44 -0.73
CA ILE A 582 39.20 -42.52 -1.79
C ILE A 582 40.15 -42.62 -2.98
N GLN A 583 41.46 -42.64 -2.74
CA GLN A 583 42.47 -42.79 -3.77
C GLN A 583 42.27 -44.10 -4.56
N LEU A 584 42.04 -45.19 -3.85
CA LEU A 584 41.71 -46.48 -4.44
C LEU A 584 40.42 -46.44 -5.28
N LEU A 585 39.38 -45.72 -4.85
CA LEU A 585 38.15 -45.54 -5.63
C LEU A 585 38.38 -44.68 -6.89
N CYS A 586 39.24 -43.67 -6.83
CA CYS A 586 39.69 -42.91 -7.99
C CYS A 586 40.42 -43.81 -9.00
N ASP A 587 41.32 -44.68 -8.53
CA ASP A 587 42.07 -45.61 -9.38
C ASP A 587 41.17 -46.71 -9.99
N LEU A 588 40.18 -47.18 -9.23
CA LEU A 588 39.13 -48.05 -9.73
C LEU A 588 38.36 -47.36 -10.87
N LEU A 589 37.87 -46.15 -10.63
CA LEU A 589 37.10 -45.39 -11.61
C LEU A 589 37.93 -45.08 -12.88
N LEU A 590 39.21 -44.74 -12.72
CA LEU A 590 40.14 -44.53 -13.83
C LEU A 590 40.37 -45.83 -14.63
N SER A 591 40.48 -46.97 -13.96
CA SER A 591 40.65 -48.29 -14.59
C SER A 591 39.42 -48.70 -15.39
N LEU A 592 38.21 -48.41 -14.88
CA LEU A 592 36.96 -48.64 -15.61
C LEU A 592 36.87 -47.77 -16.87
N ARG A 593 37.40 -46.53 -16.80
CA ARG A 593 37.36 -45.56 -17.92
C ARG A 593 38.47 -45.71 -18.96
N SER A 594 39.64 -46.20 -18.56
CA SER A 594 40.74 -46.44 -19.52
C SER A 594 40.44 -47.63 -20.45
N ALA A 595 39.57 -48.55 -20.04
CA ALA A 595 39.07 -49.64 -20.88
C ALA A 595 38.05 -49.19 -21.95
N THR A 596 37.49 -47.98 -21.81
CA THR A 596 36.52 -47.36 -22.73
C THR A 596 37.14 -46.50 -23.84
N GLY A 597 38.40 -46.73 -24.23
CA GLY A 597 39.08 -45.92 -25.26
C GLY A 597 38.24 -45.72 -26.55
N PRO A 598 38.40 -44.59 -27.26
CA PRO A 598 37.48 -44.08 -28.29
C PRO A 598 37.35 -44.92 -29.59
N TYR A 599 37.93 -46.12 -29.63
CA TYR A 599 37.98 -47.01 -30.80
C TYR A 599 37.71 -48.48 -30.43
N ARG A 600 36.60 -48.75 -29.73
CA ARG A 600 35.98 -50.08 -29.70
C ARG A 600 34.47 -49.99 -29.72
#